data_AF-A0A0A9DQP6-F1
#
_entry.id   AF-A0A0A9DQP6-F1
#
_cell.length_a   1.000
_cell.length_b   1.000
_cell.length_c   1.000
_cell.angle_alpha   90.00
_cell.angle_beta   90.00
_cell.angle_gamma   90.00
#
_symmetry.space_group_name_H-M   'P 1'
#
loop_
_entity.id
_entity.type
_entity.pdbx_description
1 polymer ?
#
loop_
_entity_poly.entity_id
_entity_poly.type
_entity_poly.pdbx_seq_one_letter_code
_entity_poly.pdbx_strand_id
1 'polypeptide(L)'
;MVGNSVCWLLIGRRAGILLFDLDSQNLSVIDVPRDAFDFDAFSRDDCRFLVMPADGGGLGFLVLSGFSIRVWKRKTNLDGDAGWVLGNTIKLNILLSLSPRVDTRPVDILGFSEDYNMMILVTDYGVVFMVHLGSLQIEKHIETMGYCLCYPFTSFYTAGMGVGGGHDRVGIVHNA
;
A
#
# COMPACT_ATOMS: atom_id res chain seq x y z
N MET A 1 -0.15 -1.51 9.14
CA MET A 1 0.76 -2.25 10.03
C MET A 1 1.48 -3.28 9.19
N VAL A 2 2.61 -3.78 9.65
CA VAL A 2 3.30 -4.91 9.00
C VAL A 2 3.63 -5.90 10.11
N GLY A 3 2.91 -7.02 10.15
CA GLY A 3 2.92 -7.90 11.30
C GLY A 3 2.61 -7.12 12.59
N ASN A 4 3.49 -7.25 13.59
CA ASN A 4 3.33 -6.59 14.88
C ASN A 4 3.98 -5.19 14.97
N SER A 5 4.32 -4.58 13.84
CA SER A 5 4.95 -3.26 13.80
C SER A 5 4.04 -2.20 13.16
N VAL A 6 4.06 -1.01 13.74
CA VAL A 6 3.51 0.19 13.11
C VAL A 6 4.60 0.86 12.28
N CYS A 7 4.27 1.19 11.04
CA CYS A 7 5.20 1.75 10.06
C CYS A 7 4.72 3.13 9.63
N TRP A 8 5.61 4.11 9.62
CA TRP A 8 5.36 5.44 9.05
C TRP A 8 6.47 5.84 8.10
N LEU A 9 6.11 6.60 7.06
CA LEU A 9 7.10 7.22 6.19
C LEU A 9 7.55 8.55 6.78
N LEU A 10 8.86 8.67 7.00
CA LEU A 10 9.52 9.93 7.31
C LEU A 10 9.99 10.52 5.99
N ILE A 11 9.38 11.62 5.57
CA ILE A 11 9.69 12.26 4.28
C ILE A 11 10.36 13.62 4.52
N GLY A 12 11.56 13.76 3.97
CA GLY A 12 12.31 15.01 3.89
C GLY A 12 13.26 14.96 2.69
N ARG A 13 14.43 15.60 2.76
CA ARG A 13 15.47 15.46 1.71
C ARG A 13 15.92 14.01 1.49
N ARG A 14 15.73 13.16 2.49
CA ARG A 14 15.82 11.70 2.42
C ARG A 14 14.52 11.14 2.96
N ALA A 15 14.14 9.96 2.45
CA ALA A 15 13.01 9.21 2.95
C ALA A 15 13.49 8.03 3.80
N GLY A 16 12.76 7.75 4.87
CA GLY A 16 12.97 6.60 5.74
C GLY A 16 11.64 6.02 6.20
N ILE A 17 11.68 4.80 6.71
CA ILE A 17 10.56 4.10 7.31
C ILE A 17 10.84 4.05 8.80
N LEU A 18 10.00 4.72 9.58
CA LEU A 18 9.96 4.59 11.02
C LEU A 18 9.19 3.33 11.38
N LEU A 19 9.83 2.42 12.09
CA LEU A 19 9.25 1.17 12.56
C LEU A 19 9.18 1.18 14.07
N PHE A 20 7.97 1.03 14.59
CA PHE A 20 7.71 0.84 16.00
C PHE A 20 7.18 -0.57 16.22
N ASP A 21 7.98 -1.40 16.88
CA ASP A 21 7.64 -2.76 17.23
C ASP A 21 6.78 -2.76 18.51
N LEU A 22 5.57 -3.32 18.43
CA LEU A 22 4.60 -3.23 19.53
C LEU A 22 4.95 -4.15 20.71
N ASP A 23 5.61 -5.29 20.47
CA ASP A 23 5.99 -6.24 21.53
C ASP A 23 7.14 -5.70 22.37
N SER A 24 8.23 -5.32 21.70
CA SER A 24 9.46 -4.86 22.34
C SER A 24 9.43 -3.37 22.67
N GLN A 25 8.44 -2.63 22.18
CA GLN A 25 8.29 -1.17 22.30
C GLN A 25 9.50 -0.40 21.78
N ASN A 26 10.21 -0.97 20.81
CA ASN A 26 11.40 -0.37 20.23
C ASN A 26 11.07 0.42 18.96
N LEU A 27 11.75 1.55 18.83
CA LEU A 27 11.68 2.40 17.66
C LEU A 27 12.97 2.29 16.85
N SER A 28 12.85 2.04 15.55
CA SER A 28 13.98 1.99 14.63
C SER A 28 13.65 2.72 13.33
N VAL A 29 14.69 3.11 12.60
CA VAL A 29 14.56 3.75 11.28
C VAL A 29 15.25 2.91 10.24
N ILE A 30 14.57 2.73 9.13
CA ILE A 30 15.00 1.95 7.98
C ILE A 30 15.04 2.88 6.78
N ASP A 31 16.18 3.01 6.11
CA ASP A 31 16.23 3.75 4.84
C ASP A 31 15.32 3.08 3.81
N VAL A 32 14.63 3.86 2.97
CA VAL A 32 13.92 3.34 1.79
C VAL A 32 14.95 2.89 0.72
N PRO A 33 14.55 2.13 -0.31
CA PRO A 33 15.48 1.82 -1.40
C PRO A 33 16.00 3.10 -2.07
N ARG A 34 17.32 3.20 -2.31
CA ARG A 34 17.95 4.43 -2.82
C ARG A 34 17.34 4.93 -4.14
N ASP A 35 16.97 4.01 -5.03
CA ASP A 35 16.44 4.32 -6.36
C ASP A 35 14.90 4.43 -6.41
N ALA A 36 14.26 4.38 -5.24
CA ALA A 36 12.81 4.37 -5.09
C ALA A 36 12.23 5.76 -4.80
N PHE A 37 12.97 6.64 -4.13
CA PHE A 37 12.48 7.95 -3.71
C PHE A 37 13.08 9.08 -4.54
N ASP A 38 12.22 9.85 -5.18
CA ASP A 38 12.53 11.11 -5.84
C ASP A 38 11.74 12.22 -5.14
N PHE A 39 12.47 13.17 -4.52
CA PHE A 39 11.86 14.26 -3.75
C PHE A 39 11.08 15.22 -4.64
N ASP A 40 11.54 15.46 -5.88
CA ASP A 40 10.87 16.39 -6.79
C ASP A 40 9.56 15.77 -7.27
N ALA A 41 9.57 14.48 -7.64
CA ALA A 41 8.36 13.75 -8.00
C ALA A 41 7.36 13.69 -6.83
N PHE A 42 7.83 13.47 -5.60
CA PHE A 42 6.97 13.51 -4.42
C PHE A 42 6.37 14.91 -4.19
N SER A 43 7.17 15.97 -4.31
CA SER A 43 6.72 17.35 -4.08
C SER A 43 5.67 17.82 -5.09
N ARG A 44 5.66 17.22 -6.28
CA ARG A 44 4.67 17.44 -7.35
C ARG A 44 3.44 16.56 -7.24
N ASP A 45 3.40 15.68 -6.24
CA ASP A 45 2.35 14.69 -6.06
C ASP A 45 2.29 13.65 -7.22
N ASP A 46 3.42 13.40 -7.88
CA ASP A 46 3.55 12.49 -9.05
C ASP A 46 3.81 11.02 -8.64
N CYS A 47 3.96 10.76 -7.34
CA CYS A 47 4.16 9.41 -6.82
C CYS A 47 3.45 9.16 -5.48
N ARG A 48 3.13 7.89 -5.23
CA ARG A 48 2.59 7.38 -3.98
C ARG A 48 3.46 6.26 -3.45
N PHE A 49 3.47 6.11 -2.14
CA PHE A 49 4.30 5.14 -1.44
C PHE A 49 3.45 4.27 -0.53
N LEU A 50 3.83 3.00 -0.41
CA LEU A 50 3.19 2.07 0.51
C LEU A 50 4.26 1.18 1.15
N VAL A 51 4.21 1.10 2.49
CA VAL A 51 4.95 0.10 3.27
C VAL A 51 3.99 -1.05 3.54
N MET A 52 4.42 -2.27 3.25
CA MET A 52 3.58 -3.46 3.33
C MET A 52 4.40 -4.68 3.75
N PRO A 53 3.77 -5.77 4.21
CA PRO A 53 4.46 -7.05 4.36
C PRO A 53 4.93 -7.58 3.00
N ALA A 54 6.09 -8.23 2.98
CA ALA A 54 6.59 -8.95 1.82
C ALA A 54 6.38 -10.46 2.00
N ASP A 55 6.15 -11.18 0.89
CA ASP A 55 6.09 -12.64 0.90
C ASP A 55 7.31 -13.22 1.63
N GLY A 56 7.08 -14.13 2.57
CA GLY A 56 8.13 -14.69 3.44
C GLY A 56 8.36 -13.93 4.76
N GLY A 57 7.46 -13.02 5.13
CA GLY A 57 7.44 -12.39 6.47
C GLY A 57 8.38 -11.19 6.63
N GLY A 58 8.81 -10.58 5.53
CA GLY A 58 9.71 -9.42 5.52
C GLY A 58 9.00 -8.09 5.30
N LEU A 59 9.79 -7.01 5.17
CA LEU A 59 9.29 -5.67 4.84
C LEU A 59 9.28 -5.46 3.32
N GLY A 60 8.16 -5.00 2.80
CA GLY A 60 7.95 -4.57 1.42
C GLY A 60 7.84 -3.04 1.32
N PHE A 61 8.34 -2.50 0.23
CA PHE A 61 8.19 -1.10 -0.12
C PHE A 61 7.71 -0.97 -1.56
N LEU A 62 6.68 -0.16 -1.78
CA LEU A 62 6.06 0.02 -3.07
C LEU A 62 6.06 1.50 -3.45
N VAL A 63 6.42 1.78 -4.70
CA VAL A 63 6.32 3.10 -5.32
C VAL A 63 5.38 3.02 -6.51
N LEU A 64 4.32 3.82 -6.50
CA LEU A 64 3.46 4.07 -7.64
C LEU A 64 3.84 5.42 -8.24
N SER A 65 4.19 5.45 -9.52
CA SER A 65 4.39 6.70 -10.27
C SER A 65 3.73 6.58 -11.65
N GLY A 66 2.83 7.50 -11.94
CA GLY A 66 1.89 7.38 -13.06
C GLY A 66 1.11 6.07 -12.98
N PHE A 67 1.34 5.16 -13.95
CA PHE A 67 0.74 3.82 -13.98
C PHE A 67 1.77 2.70 -13.75
N SER A 68 2.94 3.01 -13.18
CA SER A 68 3.99 2.03 -12.93
C SER A 68 4.16 1.83 -11.43
N ILE A 69 3.98 0.59 -11.00
CA ILE A 69 4.24 0.17 -9.63
C ILE A 69 5.57 -0.56 -9.60
N ARG A 70 6.48 -0.15 -8.74
CA ARG A 70 7.73 -0.88 -8.45
C ARG A 70 7.65 -1.40 -7.02
N VAL A 71 7.99 -2.67 -6.82
CA VAL A 71 7.91 -3.35 -5.52
C VAL A 71 9.28 -3.86 -5.13
N TRP A 72 9.76 -3.40 -3.98
CA TRP A 72 10.99 -3.86 -3.34
C TRP A 72 10.66 -4.74 -2.15
N LYS A 73 11.52 -5.74 -1.94
CA LYS A 73 11.50 -6.58 -0.75
C LYS A 73 12.80 -6.38 0.01
N ARG A 74 12.71 -6.20 1.32
CA ARG A 74 13.88 -6.19 2.18
C ARG A 74 14.31 -7.62 2.45
N LYS A 75 15.56 -7.95 2.14
CA LYS A 75 16.16 -9.27 2.35
C LYS A 75 17.40 -9.13 3.22
N THR A 76 17.56 -10.05 4.16
CA THR A 76 18.80 -10.24 4.91
C THR A 76 19.70 -11.18 4.12
N ASN A 77 20.95 -10.78 3.91
CA ASN A 77 21.95 -11.66 3.31
C ASN A 77 22.50 -12.64 4.36
N LEU A 78 23.37 -13.56 3.93
CA LEU A 78 23.98 -14.58 4.81
C LEU A 78 24.86 -13.96 5.90
N ASP A 79 25.38 -12.75 5.65
CA ASP A 79 26.25 -12.01 6.57
C ASP A 79 25.44 -11.20 7.61
N GLY A 80 24.10 -11.24 7.56
CA GLY A 80 23.22 -10.54 8.49
C GLY A 80 22.86 -9.10 8.06
N ASP A 81 23.44 -8.60 6.97
CA ASP A 81 23.10 -7.29 6.42
C ASP A 81 21.75 -7.33 5.67
N ALA A 82 20.86 -6.40 6.01
CA ALA A 82 19.54 -6.30 5.41
C ALA A 82 19.46 -5.18 4.37
N GLY A 83 19.23 -5.54 3.10
CA GLY A 83 19.15 -4.61 1.96
C GLY A 83 17.84 -4.73 1.18
N TRP A 84 17.56 -3.72 0.35
CA TRP A 84 16.41 -3.71 -0.55
C TRP A 84 16.74 -4.33 -1.90
N VAL A 85 15.86 -5.20 -2.39
CA VAL A 85 15.96 -5.79 -3.73
C VAL A 85 14.67 -5.49 -4.48
N LEU A 86 14.80 -4.91 -5.68
CA LEU A 86 13.66 -4.72 -6.58
C LEU A 86 13.16 -6.11 -7.01
N GLY A 87 11.93 -6.44 -6.63
CA GLY A 87 11.33 -7.74 -6.91
C GLY A 87 10.45 -7.73 -8.15
N ASN A 88 9.62 -6.70 -8.32
CA ASN A 88 8.65 -6.65 -9.41
C ASN A 88 8.40 -5.22 -9.92
N THR A 89 7.99 -5.11 -11.18
CA THR A 89 7.45 -3.89 -11.78
C THR A 89 6.15 -4.22 -12.49
N ILE A 90 5.06 -3.58 -12.08
CA ILE A 90 3.70 -3.82 -12.59
C ILE A 90 3.24 -2.60 -13.38
N LYS A 91 2.73 -2.83 -14.59
CA LYS A 91 2.12 -1.79 -15.44
C LYS A 91 0.62 -1.75 -15.18
N LEU A 92 0.20 -0.83 -14.34
CA LEU A 92 -1.16 -0.70 -13.85
C LEU A 92 -2.16 -0.37 -14.96
N ASN A 93 -1.77 0.42 -15.95
CA ASN A 93 -2.63 0.75 -17.09
C ASN A 93 -3.00 -0.49 -17.91
N ILE A 94 -2.09 -1.45 -18.04
CA ILE A 94 -2.36 -2.72 -18.71
C ILE A 94 -3.24 -3.59 -17.80
N LEU A 95 -2.86 -3.70 -16.53
CA LEU A 95 -3.58 -4.53 -15.55
C LEU A 95 -5.04 -4.11 -15.41
N LEU A 96 -5.29 -2.82 -15.22
CA LEU A 96 -6.62 -2.24 -15.00
C LEU A 96 -7.30 -1.81 -16.31
N SER A 97 -6.69 -2.06 -17.47
CA SER A 97 -7.18 -1.60 -18.78
C SER A 97 -7.49 -0.09 -18.83
N LEU A 98 -6.65 0.72 -18.18
CA LEU A 98 -6.77 2.17 -18.14
C LEU A 98 -6.14 2.79 -19.39
N SER A 99 -6.83 3.78 -19.97
CA SER A 99 -6.29 4.59 -21.06
C SER A 99 -5.74 5.90 -20.47
N PRO A 100 -4.41 6.12 -20.51
CA PRO A 100 -3.83 7.40 -20.08
C PRO A 100 -4.39 8.53 -20.95
N ARG A 101 -4.99 9.55 -20.34
CA ARG A 101 -5.34 10.80 -21.03
C ARG A 101 -4.52 11.94 -20.43
N VAL A 102 -4.38 13.03 -21.18
CA VAL A 102 -3.59 14.21 -20.77
C VAL A 102 -4.10 14.79 -19.45
N ASP A 103 -5.40 14.72 -19.19
CA ASP A 103 -6.05 15.31 -18.01
C ASP A 103 -6.43 14.27 -16.93
N THR A 104 -5.96 13.03 -17.03
CA THR A 104 -6.29 11.98 -16.05
C THR A 104 -5.60 12.27 -14.72
N ARG A 105 -6.36 12.34 -13.63
CA ARG A 105 -5.77 12.44 -12.28
C ARG A 105 -4.87 11.24 -11.98
N PRO A 106 -3.74 11.42 -11.27
CA PRO A 106 -2.91 10.31 -10.84
C PRO A 106 -3.72 9.27 -10.06
N VAL A 107 -3.39 8.00 -10.23
CA VAL A 107 -3.95 6.92 -9.40
C VAL A 107 -3.39 7.06 -7.99
N ASP A 108 -4.25 6.94 -6.98
CA ASP A 108 -3.86 6.98 -5.58
C ASP A 108 -3.96 5.60 -4.91
N ILE A 109 -3.17 5.42 -3.85
CA ILE A 109 -3.21 4.24 -2.98
C ILE A 109 -4.00 4.61 -1.74
N LEU A 110 -5.20 4.04 -1.60
CA LEU A 110 -6.02 4.22 -0.39
C LEU A 110 -5.50 3.41 0.79
N GLY A 111 -4.85 2.29 0.51
CA GLY A 111 -4.19 1.48 1.52
C GLY A 111 -3.93 0.06 1.08
N PHE A 112 -3.64 -0.78 2.07
CA PHE A 112 -3.32 -2.18 1.87
C PHE A 112 -3.92 -3.03 2.99
N SER A 113 -4.47 -4.17 2.60
CA SER A 113 -4.98 -5.16 3.53
C SER A 113 -3.99 -6.31 3.65
N GLU A 114 -3.42 -6.48 4.84
CA GLU A 114 -2.46 -7.54 5.16
C GLU A 114 -3.12 -8.93 5.10
N ASP A 115 -4.30 -9.09 5.70
CA ASP A 115 -5.03 -10.37 5.77
C ASP A 115 -5.33 -10.96 4.38
N TYR A 116 -5.58 -10.11 3.40
CA TYR A 116 -5.94 -10.52 2.03
C TYR A 116 -4.85 -10.25 0.99
N ASN A 117 -3.72 -9.66 1.40
CA ASN A 117 -2.65 -9.22 0.49
C ASN A 117 -3.16 -8.35 -0.69
N MET A 118 -4.08 -7.42 -0.39
CA MET A 118 -4.75 -6.58 -1.38
C MET A 118 -4.35 -5.12 -1.26
N MET A 119 -3.92 -4.54 -2.37
CA MET A 119 -3.74 -3.11 -2.52
C MET A 119 -5.03 -2.49 -3.02
N ILE A 120 -5.42 -1.37 -2.41
CA ILE A 120 -6.65 -0.65 -2.74
C ILE A 120 -6.26 0.65 -3.42
N LEU A 121 -6.72 0.79 -4.66
CA LEU A 121 -6.39 1.90 -5.54
C LEU A 121 -7.64 2.70 -5.84
N VAL A 122 -7.49 4.01 -5.99
CA VAL A 122 -8.54 4.88 -6.54
C VAL A 122 -8.02 5.56 -7.80
N THR A 123 -8.78 5.47 -8.88
CA THR A 123 -8.46 6.15 -10.14
C THR A 123 -9.22 7.46 -10.25
N ASP A 124 -8.98 8.18 -11.35
CA ASP A 124 -9.79 9.31 -11.74
C ASP A 124 -11.29 8.97 -11.72
N TYR A 125 -12.12 9.94 -11.35
CA TYR A 125 -13.57 9.81 -11.09
C TYR A 125 -13.99 8.93 -9.89
N GLY A 126 -13.06 8.53 -9.02
CA GLY A 126 -13.40 7.86 -7.75
C GLY A 126 -13.72 6.37 -7.90
N VAL A 127 -13.27 5.74 -8.98
CA VAL A 127 -13.38 4.30 -9.17
C VAL A 127 -12.34 3.58 -8.31
N VAL A 128 -12.80 2.62 -7.50
CA VAL A 128 -11.93 1.87 -6.59
C VAL A 128 -11.66 0.46 -7.11
N PHE A 129 -10.39 0.08 -7.16
CA PHE A 129 -9.92 -1.25 -7.51
C PHE A 129 -9.25 -1.92 -6.31
N MET A 130 -9.55 -3.20 -6.11
CA MET A 130 -8.80 -4.07 -5.20
C MET A 130 -7.96 -5.04 -6.03
N VAL A 131 -6.64 -4.95 -5.86
CA VAL A 131 -5.66 -5.74 -6.61
C VAL A 131 -4.89 -6.62 -5.64
N HIS A 132 -4.98 -7.94 -5.82
CA HIS A 132 -4.18 -8.88 -5.06
C HIS A 132 -2.72 -8.85 -5.55
N LEU A 133 -1.76 -8.48 -4.71
CA LEU A 133 -0.40 -8.15 -5.19
C LEU A 133 0.39 -9.39 -5.63
N GLY A 134 0.16 -10.54 -5.02
CA GLY A 134 0.88 -11.79 -5.36
C GLY A 134 0.43 -12.43 -6.68
N SER A 135 -0.86 -12.35 -6.99
CA SER A 135 -1.46 -12.98 -8.20
C SER A 135 -1.81 -11.97 -9.29
N LEU A 136 -1.78 -10.67 -8.97
CA LEU A 136 -2.24 -9.58 -9.81
C LEU A 136 -3.70 -9.75 -10.27
N GLN A 137 -4.51 -10.53 -9.55
CA GLN A 137 -5.94 -10.63 -9.83
C GLN A 137 -6.68 -9.43 -9.26
N ILE A 138 -7.70 -8.97 -10.01
CA ILE A 138 -8.58 -7.87 -9.63
C ILE A 138 -9.85 -8.49 -9.08
N GLU A 139 -10.18 -8.21 -7.82
CA GLU A 139 -11.32 -8.85 -7.17
C GLU A 139 -12.62 -8.05 -7.22
N LYS A 140 -12.52 -6.71 -7.21
CA LYS A 140 -13.71 -5.86 -7.18
C LYS A 140 -13.43 -4.48 -7.77
N HIS A 141 -14.41 -4.02 -8.54
CA HIS A 141 -14.58 -2.64 -8.96
C HIS A 141 -15.76 -2.09 -8.15
N ILE A 142 -15.53 -1.17 -7.23
CA ILE A 142 -16.63 -0.46 -6.54
C ILE A 142 -16.93 0.79 -7.37
N GLU A 143 -18.19 0.94 -7.77
CA GLU A 143 -18.64 2.10 -8.54
C GLU A 143 -18.51 3.40 -7.74
N THR A 144 -17.94 4.39 -8.43
CA THR A 144 -17.95 5.84 -8.19
C THR A 144 -18.19 6.27 -6.75
N MET A 145 -17.11 6.38 -5.99
CA MET A 145 -17.15 7.06 -4.69
C MET A 145 -16.87 8.54 -4.97
N GLY A 146 -17.81 9.44 -4.70
CA GLY A 146 -17.49 10.88 -4.67
C GLY A 146 -16.28 11.10 -3.74
N TYR A 147 -15.38 12.03 -4.09
CA TYR A 147 -14.10 12.26 -3.40
C TYR A 147 -14.26 12.22 -1.86
N CYS A 148 -14.00 11.07 -1.26
CA CYS A 148 -14.21 10.79 0.15
C CYS A 148 -12.94 10.12 0.67
N LEU A 149 -12.57 10.47 1.90
CA LEU A 149 -11.40 9.91 2.56
C LEU A 149 -11.75 8.46 2.97
N CYS A 150 -11.30 7.50 2.17
CA CYS A 150 -11.56 6.08 2.41
C CYS A 150 -10.46 5.50 3.29
N TYR A 151 -10.85 4.92 4.43
CA TYR A 151 -9.94 4.13 5.25
C TYR A 151 -10.31 2.65 5.11
N PRO A 152 -9.45 1.81 4.54
CA PRO A 152 -9.71 0.38 4.48
C PRO A 152 -9.56 -0.24 5.87
N PHE A 153 -10.46 -1.14 6.20
CA PHE A 153 -10.45 -1.89 7.45
C PHE A 153 -10.93 -3.32 7.18
N THR A 154 -10.40 -4.27 7.94
CA THR A 154 -10.69 -5.70 7.77
C THR A 154 -11.88 -6.15 8.60
N SER A 155 -12.18 -5.45 9.69
CA SER A 155 -13.35 -5.70 10.52
C SER A 155 -13.68 -4.49 11.41
N PHE A 156 -14.92 -4.38 11.83
CA PHE A 156 -15.28 -3.52 12.94
C PHE A 156 -15.32 -4.34 14.21
N TYR A 157 -14.72 -3.84 15.29
CA TYR A 157 -15.09 -4.29 16.63
C TYR A 157 -16.49 -3.76 16.94
N THR A 158 -17.52 -4.51 16.58
CA THR A 158 -18.85 -4.27 17.15
C THR A 158 -18.80 -4.66 18.62
N ALA A 159 -18.94 -3.67 19.51
CA ALA A 159 -19.17 -3.96 20.92
C ALA A 159 -20.44 -4.83 21.01
N GLY A 160 -20.26 -6.08 21.41
CA GLY A 160 -21.23 -7.14 21.18
C GLY A 160 -22.62 -6.86 21.77
N MET A 161 -23.64 -6.92 20.92
CA MET A 161 -24.88 -7.60 21.26
C MET A 161 -24.99 -8.80 20.32
N GLY A 162 -25.16 -9.98 20.91
CA GLY A 162 -24.80 -11.26 20.32
C GLY A 162 -25.56 -11.67 19.04
N VAL A 163 -25.00 -12.73 18.46
CA VAL A 163 -25.49 -13.62 17.41
C VAL A 163 -25.12 -13.24 15.97
N GLY A 164 -24.28 -14.09 15.38
CA GLY A 164 -24.29 -14.37 13.94
C GLY A 164 -22.96 -14.12 13.25
N GLY A 165 -22.20 -15.19 12.97
CA GLY A 165 -20.94 -15.14 12.23
C GLY A 165 -21.11 -14.50 10.85
N GLY A 166 -20.42 -13.37 10.65
CA GLY A 166 -20.24 -12.74 9.36
C GLY A 166 -18.92 -13.21 8.75
N HIS A 167 -18.93 -13.59 7.48
CA HIS A 167 -17.71 -13.77 6.71
C HIS A 167 -16.97 -12.43 6.64
N ASP A 168 -15.77 -12.38 7.23
CA ASP A 168 -14.91 -11.21 7.15
C ASP A 168 -14.55 -10.96 5.68
N ARG A 169 -14.90 -9.77 5.20
CA ARG A 169 -14.56 -9.25 3.87
C ARG A 169 -14.01 -7.85 4.05
N VAL A 170 -12.98 -7.50 3.27
CA VAL A 170 -12.44 -6.15 3.23
C VAL A 170 -13.56 -5.15 2.91
N GLY A 171 -13.77 -4.20 3.82
CA GLY A 171 -14.74 -3.13 3.71
C GLY A 171 -14.06 -1.78 3.51
N ILE A 172 -14.82 -0.81 3.00
CA ILE A 172 -14.43 0.60 2.93
C ILE A 172 -15.48 1.39 3.69
N VAL A 173 -15.03 2.30 4.56
CA VAL A 173 -15.90 3.19 5.31
C VAL A 173 -15.74 4.61 4.84
N HIS A 174 -16.88 5.28 4.83
CA HIS A 174 -17.03 6.68 4.49
C HIS A 174 -17.07 7.50 5.76
N ASN A 175 -16.26 8.56 5.81
CA ASN A 175 -16.53 9.67 6.72
C ASN A 175 -17.29 10.75 5.95
N ALA A 176 -18.46 11.13 6.46
CA ALA A 176 -19.33 12.17 5.90
C ALA A 176 -18.94 13.56 6.41
#